data_AF-A0A7W1K926-F1
#
_entry.id   AF-A0A7W1K926-F1
#
_cell.length_a   1.000
_cell.length_b   1.000
_cell.length_c   1.000
_cell.angle_alpha   90.00
_cell.angle_beta   90.00
_cell.angle_gamma   90.00
#
_symmetry.space_group_name_H-M   'P 1'
#
loop_
_entity.id
_entity.type
_entity.pdbx_description
1 polymer ?
#
loop_
_entity_poly.entity_id
_entity_poly.type
_entity_poly.pdbx_seq_one_letter_code
_entity_poly.pdbx_strand_id
1 'polypeptide(L)'
;MQPQPDPSGVLMSRVTIATIAAIAAGAVSIPASAMGQEASAAADGIQIKGAYAYVVNAPDAKGVQVVFKTVDALPRRSSGGIRAGASLGPVTNGNSLGSLRGSKPKNCYVFTSATVSGRVGGPGGKRATVGSKHVLTVRHSDGDHLSDTFTVKLIKKSNAARARARLGC
;
A
#
# COMPACT_ATOMS: atom_id res chain seq x y z
N MET A 1 -52.19 -7.03 -7.43
CA MET A 1 -52.17 -8.43 -7.88
C MET A 1 -50.88 -9.07 -7.40
N GLN A 2 -50.94 -9.71 -6.24
CA GLN A 2 -49.88 -10.57 -5.69
C GLN A 2 -50.49 -11.96 -5.54
N PRO A 3 -49.84 -13.04 -6.00
CA PRO A 3 -50.24 -14.38 -5.64
C PRO A 3 -49.50 -14.83 -4.37
N GLN A 4 -50.28 -15.23 -3.37
CA GLN A 4 -49.88 -16.05 -2.22
C GLN A 4 -50.01 -17.55 -2.57
N PRO A 5 -49.40 -18.44 -1.77
CA PRO A 5 -48.88 -19.75 -2.21
C PRO A 5 -49.82 -20.91 -1.87
N ASP A 6 -49.64 -22.03 -2.56
CA ASP A 6 -50.20 -23.33 -2.18
C ASP A 6 -49.12 -24.31 -1.67
N PRO A 7 -49.43 -25.12 -0.63
CA PRO A 7 -48.53 -26.09 0.00
C PRO A 7 -48.86 -27.54 -0.44
N SER A 8 -47.89 -28.45 -0.32
CA SER A 8 -48.01 -29.87 0.12
C SER A 8 -47.05 -30.83 -0.60
N GLY A 9 -46.44 -31.75 0.17
CA GLY A 9 -45.72 -32.94 -0.31
C GLY A 9 -44.24 -32.97 0.14
N VAL A 10 -43.94 -33.23 1.42
CA VAL A 10 -43.67 -34.56 2.02
C VAL A 10 -42.67 -35.41 1.20
N LEU A 11 -41.43 -35.60 1.69
CA LEU A 11 -40.91 -36.88 2.21
C LEU A 11 -39.41 -36.79 2.53
N MET A 12 -39.05 -37.25 3.73
CA MET A 12 -37.69 -37.63 4.12
C MET A 12 -37.15 -38.76 3.23
N SER A 13 -35.87 -38.73 2.87
CA SER A 13 -35.05 -39.95 2.90
C SER A 13 -33.54 -39.63 2.91
N ARG A 14 -32.81 -40.35 3.76
CA ARG A 14 -31.35 -40.32 3.92
C ARG A 14 -30.69 -41.35 2.97
N VAL A 15 -29.35 -41.30 2.93
CA VAL A 15 -28.38 -42.35 2.51
C VAL A 15 -28.27 -42.52 0.96
N THR A 16 -27.14 -42.76 0.27
CA THR A 16 -25.76 -43.21 0.57
C THR A 16 -24.86 -42.97 -0.68
N ILE A 17 -23.61 -42.53 -0.45
CA ILE A 17 -22.29 -42.94 -1.04
C ILE A 17 -22.13 -43.34 -2.54
N ALA A 18 -20.95 -42.93 -3.05
CA ALA A 18 -20.12 -43.41 -4.17
C ALA A 18 -20.19 -42.53 -5.43
N THR A 19 -19.08 -42.04 -6.00
CA THR A 19 -17.99 -42.88 -6.51
C THR A 19 -16.71 -42.05 -6.66
N ILE A 20 -15.58 -42.53 -6.13
CA ILE A 20 -14.24 -41.99 -6.39
C ILE A 20 -13.70 -42.72 -7.61
N ALA A 21 -13.38 -41.99 -8.68
CA ALA A 21 -12.61 -42.52 -9.80
C ALA A 21 -11.22 -41.88 -9.82
N ALA A 22 -10.24 -42.59 -9.27
CA ALA A 22 -8.88 -42.61 -9.84
C ALA A 22 -8.99 -43.36 -11.19
N ILE A 23 -8.19 -43.19 -12.24
CA ILE A 23 -6.73 -43.24 -12.34
C ILE A 23 -6.37 -42.74 -13.75
N ALA A 24 -5.27 -41.99 -13.91
CA ALA A 24 -4.42 -42.08 -15.10
C ALA A 24 -3.02 -41.59 -14.74
N ALA A 25 -2.15 -42.55 -14.42
CA ALA A 25 -0.72 -42.34 -14.30
C ALA A 25 -0.09 -42.31 -15.69
N GLY A 26 0.67 -41.26 -15.98
CA GLY A 26 1.52 -41.13 -17.17
C GLY A 26 2.84 -40.46 -16.80
N ALA A 27 3.89 -41.29 -16.69
CA ALA A 27 5.32 -41.04 -16.81
C ALA A 27 5.97 -39.73 -16.26
N VAL A 28 6.79 -39.92 -15.22
CA VAL A 28 8.10 -39.27 -14.92
C VAL A 28 8.81 -38.70 -16.17
N SER A 29 9.52 -37.56 -16.20
CA SER A 29 10.22 -36.78 -15.18
C SER A 29 10.79 -35.50 -15.83
N ILE A 30 10.55 -34.30 -15.25
CA ILE A 30 11.52 -33.17 -15.18
C ILE A 30 11.21 -32.45 -13.86
N PRO A 31 12.16 -32.26 -12.93
CA PRO A 31 11.96 -31.34 -11.82
C PRO A 31 12.01 -29.92 -12.42
N ALA A 32 10.86 -29.38 -12.81
CA ALA A 32 10.72 -27.96 -13.07
C ALA A 32 10.79 -27.25 -11.71
N SER A 33 12.00 -27.03 -11.23
CA SER A 33 12.33 -26.06 -10.19
C SER A 33 12.03 -24.65 -10.72
N ALA A 34 10.75 -24.30 -10.82
CA ALA A 34 10.26 -22.95 -11.06
C ALA A 34 8.73 -22.94 -11.02
N MET A 35 8.19 -22.68 -9.84
CA MET A 35 7.15 -21.68 -9.68
C MET A 35 7.15 -21.37 -8.19
N GLY A 36 7.75 -20.23 -7.88
CA GLY A 36 7.87 -19.76 -6.51
C GLY A 36 6.51 -19.81 -5.85
N GLN A 37 6.47 -20.42 -4.68
CA GLN A 37 5.64 -19.90 -3.61
C GLN A 37 5.97 -18.41 -3.50
N GLU A 38 5.26 -17.56 -4.27
CA GLU A 38 4.83 -16.29 -3.72
C GLU A 38 4.08 -16.70 -2.46
N ALA A 39 4.77 -16.57 -1.33
CA ALA A 39 4.10 -16.46 -0.06
C ALA A 39 3.01 -15.42 -0.29
N SER A 40 1.77 -15.89 -0.39
CA SER A 40 0.60 -15.06 -0.20
C SER A 40 0.73 -14.60 1.25
N ALA A 41 1.49 -13.51 1.43
CA ALA A 41 1.52 -12.78 2.67
C ALA A 41 0.07 -12.39 2.88
N ALA A 42 -0.55 -13.02 3.88
CA ALA A 42 -1.88 -12.72 4.32
C ALA A 42 -2.06 -11.20 4.38
N ALA A 43 -3.23 -10.73 3.93
CA ALA A 43 -3.56 -9.33 3.73
C ALA A 43 -3.69 -8.56 5.07
N ASP A 44 -2.58 -8.43 5.79
CA ASP A 44 -2.42 -7.41 6.81
C ASP A 44 -2.19 -6.09 6.07
N GLY A 45 -3.10 -5.13 6.26
CA GLY A 45 -3.05 -3.84 5.60
C GLY A 45 -1.73 -3.11 5.85
N ILE A 46 -1.40 -2.15 4.96
CA ILE A 46 -0.22 -1.29 5.17
C ILE A 46 -0.37 -0.57 6.50
N GLN A 47 0.62 -0.61 7.39
CA GLN A 47 0.63 0.17 8.63
C GLN A 47 1.82 1.14 8.67
N ILE A 48 1.54 2.42 8.87
CA ILE A 48 2.54 3.50 8.95
C ILE A 48 3.00 3.65 10.40
N LYS A 49 4.28 3.36 10.66
CA LYS A 49 4.91 3.52 11.98
C LYS A 49 5.24 4.98 12.29
N GLY A 50 5.52 5.77 11.26
CA GLY A 50 5.78 7.20 11.41
C GLY A 50 6.20 7.86 10.10
N ALA A 51 6.13 9.19 10.09
CA ALA A 51 6.51 9.99 8.93
C ALA A 51 7.01 11.37 9.32
N TYR A 52 7.82 11.97 8.44
CA TYR A 52 8.11 13.39 8.45
C TYR A 52 8.12 13.92 7.02
N ALA A 53 7.89 15.22 6.88
CA ALA A 53 7.87 15.88 5.58
C ALA A 53 8.57 17.23 5.66
N TYR A 54 9.15 17.68 4.55
CA TYR A 54 9.77 19.00 4.48
C TYR A 54 9.68 19.56 3.06
N VAL A 55 9.68 20.89 2.96
CA VAL A 55 9.62 21.57 1.66
C VAL A 55 10.95 21.41 0.94
N VAL A 56 10.88 21.03 -0.34
CA VAL A 56 12.00 20.99 -1.25
C VAL A 56 11.79 22.08 -2.29
N ASN A 57 12.77 22.97 -2.40
CA ASN A 57 12.82 24.03 -3.40
C ASN A 57 14.14 23.85 -4.16
N ALA A 58 14.14 22.93 -5.11
CA ALA A 58 15.23 22.73 -6.06
C ALA A 58 14.83 23.36 -7.41
N PRO A 59 15.80 23.73 -8.26
CA PRO A 59 15.53 24.32 -9.58
C PRO A 59 14.53 23.50 -10.40
N ASP A 60 14.69 22.17 -10.36
CA ASP A 60 13.91 21.22 -11.17
C ASP A 60 12.76 20.57 -10.38
N ALA A 61 12.65 20.85 -9.07
CA ALA A 61 11.65 20.21 -8.21
C ALA A 61 11.19 21.15 -7.09
N LYS A 62 9.95 21.63 -7.20
CA LYS A 62 9.24 22.32 -6.13
C LYS A 62 8.15 21.43 -5.56
N GLY A 63 8.24 21.16 -4.26
CA GLY A 63 7.24 20.32 -3.61
C GLY A 63 7.53 20.03 -2.15
N VAL A 64 6.89 18.99 -1.65
CA VAL A 64 7.11 18.45 -0.30
C VAL A 64 7.67 17.05 -0.44
N GLN A 65 8.88 16.84 0.07
CA GLN A 65 9.41 15.49 0.20
C GLN A 65 8.88 14.88 1.49
N VAL A 66 8.32 13.69 1.37
CA VAL A 66 7.76 12.92 2.48
C VAL A 66 8.60 11.68 2.65
N VAL A 67 9.01 11.41 3.87
CA VAL A 67 9.69 10.18 4.26
C VAL A 67 8.87 9.51 5.34
N PHE A 68 8.57 8.24 5.16
CA PHE A 68 7.78 7.47 6.11
C PHE A 68 8.32 6.06 6.26
N LYS A 69 7.95 5.43 7.37
CA LYS A 69 8.31 4.07 7.68
C LYS A 69 7.05 3.27 7.93
N THR A 70 7.00 2.08 7.35
CA THR A 70 5.94 1.11 7.62
C THR A 70 6.42 0.06 8.61
N VAL A 71 5.48 -0.65 9.22
CA VAL A 71 5.78 -1.81 10.08
C VAL A 71 6.42 -2.91 9.23
N ASP A 72 5.73 -3.31 8.16
CA ASP A 72 6.19 -4.35 7.22
C ASP A 72 6.67 -3.75 5.90
N ALA A 73 7.44 -4.53 5.15
CA ALA A 73 7.92 -4.11 3.84
C ALA A 73 6.73 -3.98 2.86
N LEU A 74 6.64 -2.86 2.15
CA LEU A 74 5.68 -2.69 1.08
C LEU A 74 5.90 -3.73 -0.03
N PRO A 75 4.81 -4.23 -0.64
CA PRO A 75 4.89 -5.22 -1.71
C PRO A 75 5.71 -4.67 -2.88
N ARG A 76 6.42 -5.56 -3.57
CA ARG A 76 7.24 -5.22 -4.73
C ARG A 76 6.79 -6.02 -5.94
N ARG A 77 6.93 -5.43 -7.12
CA ARG A 77 6.79 -6.08 -8.42
C ARG A 77 8.00 -7.00 -8.66
N SER A 78 7.86 -7.96 -9.56
CA SER A 78 8.97 -8.83 -10.00
C SER A 78 10.17 -8.05 -10.55
N SER A 79 9.93 -6.88 -11.16
CA SER A 79 10.98 -5.94 -11.60
C SER A 79 11.69 -5.19 -10.47
N GLY A 80 11.31 -5.40 -9.21
CA GLY A 80 11.89 -4.75 -8.03
C GLY A 80 11.26 -3.40 -7.67
N GLY A 81 10.34 -2.86 -8.46
CA GLY A 81 9.59 -1.63 -8.13
C GLY A 81 8.59 -1.83 -6.98
N ILE A 82 8.28 -0.78 -6.22
CA ILE A 82 7.28 -0.86 -5.14
C ILE A 82 5.86 -0.89 -5.76
N ARG A 83 5.01 -1.83 -5.33
CA ARG A 83 3.63 -2.02 -5.76
C ARG A 83 2.64 -1.29 -4.83
N ALA A 84 3.00 -0.07 -4.48
CA ALA A 84 2.21 0.82 -3.63
C ALA A 84 2.43 2.28 -4.05
N GLY A 85 1.43 3.11 -3.79
CA GLY A 85 1.48 4.55 -3.99
C GLY A 85 1.22 5.31 -2.69
N ALA A 86 1.68 6.55 -2.62
CA ALA A 86 1.36 7.42 -1.49
C ALA A 86 1.02 8.85 -1.91
N SER A 87 0.06 9.44 -1.21
CA SER A 87 -0.33 10.83 -1.42
C SER A 87 -0.21 11.65 -0.15
N LEU A 88 -0.09 12.96 -0.32
CA LEU A 88 -0.11 13.93 0.76
C LEU A 88 -1.29 14.88 0.53
N GLY A 89 -2.18 15.02 1.51
CA GLY A 89 -3.39 15.83 1.39
C GLY A 89 -4.53 15.12 0.63
N PRO A 90 -5.47 15.86 0.03
CA PRO A 90 -6.69 15.30 -0.55
C PRO A 90 -6.48 14.56 -1.88
N VAL A 91 -5.25 14.46 -2.37
CA VAL A 91 -4.96 13.81 -3.66
C VAL A 91 -5.20 12.31 -3.52
N THR A 92 -6.07 11.77 -4.37
CA THR A 92 -6.40 10.34 -4.41
C THR A 92 -5.44 9.53 -5.27
N ASN A 93 -4.84 10.15 -6.29
CA ASN A 93 -3.80 9.54 -7.11
C ASN A 93 -2.47 9.54 -6.34
N GLY A 94 -2.05 8.36 -5.90
CA GLY A 94 -0.79 8.17 -5.19
C GLY A 94 0.42 8.42 -6.09
N ASN A 95 1.46 9.04 -5.53
CA ASN A 95 2.77 9.13 -6.16
C ASN A 95 3.49 7.78 -6.05
N SER A 96 4.31 7.48 -7.05
CA SER A 96 5.23 6.36 -7.01
C SER A 96 6.20 6.51 -5.84
N LEU A 97 6.49 5.37 -5.19
CA LEU A 97 7.35 5.31 -4.03
C LEU A 97 8.77 4.89 -4.42
N GLY A 98 9.75 5.52 -3.80
CA GLY A 98 11.14 5.06 -3.77
C GLY A 98 11.50 4.46 -2.42
N SER A 99 12.43 3.50 -2.40
CA SER A 99 13.10 3.10 -1.16
C SER A 99 14.09 4.20 -0.75
N LEU A 100 14.11 4.57 0.53
CA LEU A 100 15.04 5.57 1.03
C LEU A 100 16.47 5.02 0.99
N ARG A 101 17.35 5.62 0.18
CA ARG A 101 18.75 5.18 0.04
C ARG A 101 19.50 5.24 1.38
N GLY A 102 20.31 4.22 1.63
CA GLY A 102 21.14 4.10 2.84
C GLY A 102 20.35 3.82 4.12
N SER A 103 19.07 3.46 4.04
CA SER A 103 18.28 3.06 5.22
C SER A 103 18.44 1.56 5.52
N LYS A 104 18.67 1.23 6.78
CA LYS A 104 18.38 -0.08 7.39
C LYS A 104 17.42 0.22 8.55
N PRO A 105 16.20 -0.34 8.61
CA PRO A 105 15.63 -1.44 7.82
C PRO A 105 14.96 -1.02 6.50
N LYS A 106 14.60 -2.03 5.67
CA LYS A 106 14.05 -1.91 4.29
C LYS A 106 12.65 -1.24 4.17
N ASN A 107 12.11 -0.74 5.28
CA ASN A 107 10.71 -0.30 5.38
C ASN A 107 10.60 1.24 5.38
N CYS A 108 11.65 1.94 4.93
CA CYS A 108 11.68 3.39 4.81
C CYS A 108 11.50 3.81 3.36
N TYR A 109 10.50 4.65 3.11
CA TYR A 109 10.07 5.04 1.79
C TYR A 109 10.06 6.56 1.65
N VAL A 110 10.21 7.01 0.41
CA VAL A 110 10.22 8.42 0.05
C VAL A 110 9.42 8.67 -1.21
N PHE A 111 8.69 9.79 -1.22
CA PHE A 111 8.14 10.36 -2.43
C PHE A 111 8.13 11.89 -2.33
N THR A 112 7.94 12.54 -3.47
CA THR A 112 7.77 13.99 -3.53
C THR A 112 6.34 14.28 -3.96
N SER A 113 5.60 15.01 -3.14
CA SER A 113 4.31 15.58 -3.51
C SER A 113 4.55 16.93 -4.17
N ALA A 114 4.07 17.10 -5.39
CA ALA A 114 4.07 18.41 -6.05
C ALA A 114 3.23 19.42 -5.24
N THR A 115 3.59 20.69 -5.36
CA THR A 115 2.80 21.79 -4.80
C THR A 115 2.39 22.75 -5.90
N VAL A 116 1.14 23.20 -5.88
CA VAL A 116 0.62 24.25 -6.79
C VAL A 116 0.46 25.52 -5.97
N SER A 117 1.13 26.59 -6.36
CA SER A 117 1.12 27.88 -5.61
C SER A 117 1.46 27.71 -4.12
N GLY A 118 2.39 26.80 -3.82
CA GLY A 118 2.80 26.49 -2.44
C GLY A 118 1.79 25.70 -1.62
N ARG A 119 0.78 25.08 -2.25
CA ARG A 119 -0.23 24.23 -1.60
C ARG A 119 -0.06 22.78 -2.00
N VAL A 120 -0.19 21.88 -1.02
CA VAL A 120 -0.16 20.43 -1.23
C VAL A 120 -1.48 19.98 -1.82
N GLY A 121 -1.43 19.25 -2.93
CA GLY A 121 -2.60 18.65 -3.57
C GLY A 121 -3.40 19.56 -4.50
N GLY A 122 -2.86 20.70 -4.89
CA GLY A 122 -3.46 21.57 -5.89
C GLY A 122 -4.35 22.69 -5.31
N PRO A 123 -5.18 23.32 -6.16
CA PRO A 123 -6.19 24.29 -5.73
C PRO A 123 -7.10 23.69 -4.64
N GLY A 124 -7.34 24.44 -3.55
CA GLY A 124 -8.07 23.95 -2.37
C GLY A 124 -7.21 23.19 -1.35
N GLY A 125 -5.96 22.84 -1.69
CA GLY A 125 -5.00 22.21 -0.80
C GLY A 125 -4.52 23.10 0.35
N LYS A 126 -4.00 22.47 1.42
CA LYS A 126 -3.37 23.19 2.54
C LYS A 126 -2.00 23.74 2.13
N ARG A 127 -1.63 24.92 2.65
CA ARG A 127 -0.30 25.51 2.41
C ARG A 127 0.81 24.61 2.96
N ALA A 128 1.87 24.45 2.17
CA ALA A 128 3.06 23.69 2.51
C ALA A 128 4.04 24.53 3.35
N THR A 129 3.63 24.93 4.56
CA THR A 129 4.48 25.72 5.47
C THR A 129 5.02 24.87 6.61
N VAL A 130 6.20 25.23 7.14
CA VAL A 130 6.76 24.57 8.33
C VAL A 130 5.74 24.65 9.47
N GLY A 131 5.50 23.51 10.12
CA GLY A 131 4.53 23.37 11.20
C GLY A 131 3.14 22.93 10.76
N SER A 132 2.79 23.08 9.48
CA SER A 132 1.50 22.61 8.95
C SER A 132 1.39 21.08 9.02
N LYS A 133 0.17 20.59 9.26
CA LYS A 133 -0.17 19.16 9.32
C LYS A 133 -0.92 18.75 8.05
N HIS A 134 -0.52 17.61 7.49
CA HIS A 134 -1.10 17.02 6.30
C HIS A 134 -1.37 15.53 6.54
N VAL A 135 -2.33 14.98 5.81
CA VAL A 135 -2.63 13.55 5.86
C VAL A 135 -1.77 12.86 4.80
N LEU A 136 -0.87 11.99 5.22
CA LEU A 136 -0.22 11.01 4.37
C LEU A 136 -1.18 9.84 4.20
N THR A 137 -1.44 9.41 2.97
CA THR A 137 -2.18 8.17 2.67
C THR A 137 -1.25 7.25 1.91
N VAL A 138 -1.18 5.97 2.30
CA VAL A 138 -0.42 4.94 1.58
C VAL A 138 -1.39 3.83 1.17
N ARG A 139 -1.32 3.41 -0.10
CA ARG A 139 -2.24 2.44 -0.70
C ARG A 139 -1.49 1.44 -1.55
N HIS A 140 -2.01 0.22 -1.63
CA HIS A 140 -1.58 -0.72 -2.66
C HIS A 140 -1.93 -0.17 -4.05
N SER A 141 -1.12 -0.51 -5.04
CA SER A 141 -1.40 -0.11 -6.43
C SER A 141 -2.58 -0.84 -7.06
N ASP A 142 -3.04 -1.93 -6.45
CA ASP A 142 -4.07 -2.82 -7.02
C ASP A 142 -5.51 -2.43 -6.62
N GLY A 143 -5.70 -1.31 -5.92
CA GLY A 143 -7.02 -0.73 -5.65
C GLY A 143 -7.84 -1.42 -4.56
N ASP A 144 -7.71 -2.73 -4.37
CA ASP A 144 -8.59 -3.54 -3.51
C ASP A 144 -8.07 -3.77 -2.07
N HIS A 145 -6.87 -3.27 -1.73
CA HIS A 145 -6.27 -3.52 -0.42
C HIS A 145 -6.25 -2.29 0.50
N LEU A 146 -6.35 -2.59 1.80
CA LEU A 146 -6.37 -1.67 2.94
C LEU A 146 -5.30 -0.57 2.81
N SER A 147 -5.73 0.67 2.99
CA SER A 147 -4.88 1.84 3.08
C SER A 147 -4.71 2.29 4.51
N ASP A 148 -3.58 2.87 4.84
CA ASP A 148 -3.39 3.57 6.11
C ASP A 148 -3.11 5.06 5.90
N THR A 149 -3.48 5.83 6.91
CA THR A 149 -3.32 7.28 6.94
C THR A 149 -2.53 7.72 8.16
N PHE A 150 -1.63 8.67 7.97
CA PHE A 150 -0.81 9.20 9.04
C PHE A 150 -0.77 10.73 8.98
N THR A 151 -0.97 11.40 10.11
CA THR A 151 -0.80 12.86 10.15
C THR A 151 0.67 13.22 10.21
N VAL A 152 1.18 13.80 9.13
CA VAL A 152 2.57 14.24 9.03
C VAL A 152 2.67 15.76 9.21
N LYS A 153 3.65 16.19 10.01
CA LYS A 153 3.98 17.60 10.22
C LYS A 153 5.15 18.00 9.31
N LEU A 154 5.02 19.15 8.65
CA LEU A 154 6.13 19.72 7.90
C LEU A 154 7.19 20.28 8.86
N ILE A 155 8.42 19.86 8.69
CA ILE A 155 9.58 20.32 9.45
C ILE A 155 10.50 21.17 8.58
N LYS A 156 11.41 21.91 9.21
CA LYS A 156 12.52 22.55 8.50
C LYS A 156 13.42 21.48 7.89
N LYS A 157 13.93 21.71 6.67
CA LYS A 157 14.87 20.79 6.00
C LYS A 157 16.11 20.47 6.85
N SER A 158 16.62 21.45 7.60
CA SER A 158 17.74 21.25 8.54
C SER A 158 17.47 20.20 9.62
N ASN A 159 16.21 19.93 9.94
CA ASN A 159 15.81 18.92 10.92
C ASN A 159 15.60 17.53 10.29
N ALA A 160 15.69 17.38 8.96
CA ALA A 160 15.39 16.14 8.26
C ALA A 160 16.30 14.98 8.69
N ALA A 161 17.60 15.21 8.85
CA ALA A 161 18.54 14.17 9.30
C ALA A 161 18.21 13.65 10.71
N ARG A 162 17.88 14.56 11.64
CA ARG A 162 17.45 14.19 13.00
C ARG A 162 16.12 13.44 12.99
N ALA A 163 15.15 13.89 12.19
CA ALA A 163 13.86 13.22 12.05
C ALA A 163 14.01 11.81 11.45
N ARG A 164 14.88 11.67 10.45
CA ARG A 164 15.25 10.40 9.83
C ARG A 164 15.80 9.40 10.86
N ALA A 165 16.79 9.83 11.65
CA ALA A 165 17.36 9.00 12.70
C ALA A 165 16.32 8.57 13.75
N ARG A 166 15.42 9.47 14.16
CA ARG A 166 14.32 9.15 15.10
C ARG A 166 13.31 8.16 14.54
N LEU A 167 13.09 8.18 13.23
CA LEU A 167 12.22 7.22 12.54
C LEU A 167 12.91 5.83 12.43
N GLY A 168 14.22 5.77 12.65
CA GLY A 168 15.03 4.59 12.42
C GLY A 168 15.12 4.29 10.92
N CYS A 169 15.35 5.34 10.15
CA CYS A 169 15.77 5.34 8.75
C CYS A 169 17.15 6.03 8.68
#